data_AF-A0A402ADY8-F1
#
_entry.id   AF-A0A402ADY8-F1
#
_cell.length_a   1.000
_cell.length_b   1.000
_cell.length_c   1.000
_cell.angle_alpha   90.00
_cell.angle_beta   90.00
_cell.angle_gamma   90.00
#
_symmetry.space_group_name_H-M   'P 1'
#
loop_
_entity.id
_entity.type
_entity.pdbx_description
1 polymer ?
#
loop_
_entity_poly.entity_id
_entity_poly.type
_entity_poly.pdbx_seq_one_letter_code
_entity_poly.pdbx_strand_id
1 'polypeptide(L)'
;MNASEASYIHSQGIRILPIQSDFGSDVGYGNGVTHANDALTKAHALGIPKGTIIIDDIESNSAVDAGFIEGWYTTISNAGYAVGYYENPYAGSSHFNSAFCAAVGKNPAIGNSILHSTEPSTGRTGRSDAPSFAPAGISCGGHTTGHAFIWQYGLANGSSVNIDIDEALSSVPLW
;
A
#
# COMPACT_ATOMS: atom_id res chain seq x y z
N MET A 1 8.18 3.70 -13.24
CA MET A 1 8.81 2.47 -13.78
C MET A 1 8.46 2.31 -15.24
N ASN A 2 9.36 1.73 -16.07
CA ASN A 2 9.07 1.35 -17.46
C ASN A 2 9.29 -0.16 -17.70
N ALA A 3 8.89 -0.66 -18.87
CA ALA A 3 8.96 -2.10 -19.19
C ALA A 3 10.40 -2.68 -19.20
N SER A 4 11.39 -1.88 -19.62
CA SER A 4 12.79 -2.31 -19.64
C SER A 4 13.34 -2.47 -18.21
N GLU A 5 13.01 -1.53 -17.33
CA GLU A 5 13.35 -1.59 -15.91
C GLU A 5 12.70 -2.80 -15.23
N ALA A 6 11.40 -3.01 -15.43
CA ALA A 6 10.70 -4.18 -14.89
C ALA A 6 11.31 -5.51 -15.39
N SER A 7 11.62 -5.59 -16.69
CA SER A 7 12.27 -6.78 -17.27
C SER A 7 13.66 -7.04 -16.66
N TYR A 8 14.43 -5.97 -16.42
CA TYR A 8 15.71 -6.08 -15.76
C TYR A 8 15.56 -6.58 -14.32
N ILE A 9 14.64 -6.01 -13.53
CA ILE A 9 14.40 -6.44 -12.15
C ILE A 9 14.01 -7.92 -12.09
N HIS A 10 13.08 -8.38 -12.93
CA HIS A 10 12.72 -9.80 -13.00
C HIS A 10 13.88 -10.70 -13.43
N SER A 11 14.75 -10.23 -14.34
CA SER A 11 15.96 -10.98 -14.74
C SER A 11 16.93 -11.23 -13.58
N GLN A 12 16.87 -10.40 -12.53
CA GLN A 12 17.64 -10.56 -11.30
C GLN A 12 16.93 -11.45 -10.27
N GLY A 13 15.76 -12.01 -10.58
CA GLY A 13 14.96 -12.81 -9.64
C GLY A 13 14.32 -11.98 -8.54
N ILE A 14 14.18 -10.67 -8.74
CA ILE A 14 13.58 -9.74 -7.79
C ILE A 14 12.10 -9.56 -8.15
N ARG A 15 11.25 -9.57 -7.13
CA ARG A 15 9.81 -9.28 -7.27
C ARG A 15 9.54 -7.80 -7.11
N ILE A 16 8.52 -7.29 -7.78
CA ILE A 16 8.16 -5.87 -7.80
C ILE A 16 6.90 -5.66 -6.95
N LEU A 17 6.93 -4.62 -6.12
CA LEU A 17 5.75 -4.08 -5.42
C LEU A 17 5.27 -2.83 -6.17
N PRO A 18 4.14 -2.89 -6.90
CA PRO A 18 3.58 -1.72 -7.55
C PRO A 18 2.96 -0.77 -6.53
N ILE A 19 3.42 0.48 -6.52
CA ILE A 19 2.89 1.57 -5.70
C ILE A 19 2.46 2.70 -6.62
N GLN A 20 1.21 3.14 -6.46
CA GLN A 20 0.68 4.33 -7.10
C GLN A 20 0.89 5.52 -6.16
N SER A 21 1.75 6.45 -6.55
CA SER A 21 2.11 7.63 -5.77
C SER A 21 1.72 8.93 -6.50
N ASP A 22 0.50 8.99 -7.02
CA ASP A 22 -0.01 10.21 -7.68
C ASP A 22 -0.82 11.04 -6.68
N PHE A 23 -0.33 12.26 -6.43
CA PHE A 23 -0.80 13.15 -5.37
C PHE A 23 -1.99 14.00 -5.82
N GLY A 24 -3.02 13.34 -6.37
CA GLY A 24 -4.32 13.95 -6.58
C GLY A 24 -5.04 14.22 -5.25
N SER A 25 -6.33 14.52 -5.31
CA SER A 25 -7.12 14.72 -4.10
C SER A 25 -7.62 13.38 -3.57
N ASP A 26 -7.24 13.00 -2.35
CA ASP A 26 -7.68 11.74 -1.73
C ASP A 26 -9.09 11.82 -1.10
N VAL A 27 -9.94 12.74 -1.59
CA VAL A 27 -11.27 12.99 -1.05
C VAL A 27 -12.34 12.65 -2.07
N GLY A 28 -13.29 11.81 -1.69
CA GLY A 28 -14.46 11.45 -2.47
C GLY A 28 -14.23 10.26 -3.40
N TYR A 29 -15.32 9.51 -3.61
CA TYR A 29 -15.34 8.27 -4.39
C TYR A 29 -14.81 8.44 -5.83
N GLY A 30 -15.19 9.52 -6.51
CA GLY A 30 -14.75 9.77 -7.89
C GLY A 30 -13.24 9.93 -8.03
N ASN A 31 -12.57 10.51 -7.02
CA ASN A 31 -11.13 10.62 -7.02
C ASN A 31 -10.45 9.26 -6.77
N GLY A 32 -10.98 8.45 -5.85
CA GLY A 32 -10.49 7.08 -5.64
C GLY A 32 -10.58 6.22 -6.90
N VAL A 33 -11.69 6.34 -7.65
CA VAL A 33 -11.85 5.70 -8.96
C VAL A 33 -10.83 6.23 -9.97
N THR A 34 -10.55 7.53 -9.96
CA THR A 34 -9.60 8.16 -10.88
C THR A 34 -8.17 7.68 -10.62
N HIS A 35 -7.73 7.66 -9.36
CA HIS A 35 -6.42 7.14 -8.96
C HIS A 35 -6.28 5.66 -9.33
N ALA A 36 -7.31 4.86 -9.07
CA ALA A 36 -7.29 3.45 -9.42
C ALA A 36 -7.19 3.22 -10.94
N ASN A 37 -7.92 3.98 -11.76
CA ASN A 37 -7.85 3.84 -13.22
C ASN A 37 -6.48 4.25 -13.79
N ASP A 38 -5.83 5.25 -13.19
CA ASP A 38 -4.47 5.61 -13.55
C ASP A 38 -3.47 4.49 -13.21
N ALA A 39 -3.56 3.92 -12.00
CA ALA A 39 -2.77 2.77 -11.59
C ALA A 39 -2.99 1.56 -12.52
N LEU A 40 -4.24 1.27 -12.87
CA LEU A 40 -4.59 0.19 -13.80
C LEU A 40 -4.03 0.44 -15.21
N THR A 41 -4.09 1.67 -15.71
CA THR A 41 -3.52 2.04 -17.01
C THR A 41 -2.02 1.74 -17.05
N LYS A 42 -1.29 2.11 -15.99
CA LYS A 42 0.15 1.81 -15.83
C LYS A 42 0.40 0.30 -15.70
N ALA A 43 -0.39 -0.40 -14.89
CA ALA A 43 -0.28 -1.84 -14.71
C ALA A 43 -0.49 -2.61 -16.02
N HIS A 44 -1.50 -2.23 -16.81
CA HIS A 44 -1.75 -2.80 -18.13
C HIS A 44 -0.60 -2.52 -19.12
N ALA A 45 -0.07 -1.30 -19.14
CA ALA A 45 1.06 -0.95 -20.00
C ALA A 45 2.34 -1.73 -19.64
N LEU A 46 2.52 -2.07 -18.37
CA LEU A 46 3.63 -2.88 -17.87
C LEU A 46 3.41 -4.40 -17.96
N GLY A 47 2.18 -4.83 -18.26
CA GLY A 47 1.83 -6.26 -18.31
C GLY A 47 1.77 -6.92 -16.93
N ILE A 48 1.44 -6.16 -15.88
CA ILE A 48 1.28 -6.71 -14.53
C ILE A 48 0.11 -7.70 -14.53
N PRO A 49 0.31 -8.94 -14.05
CA PRO A 49 -0.75 -9.94 -14.05
C PRO A 49 -1.83 -9.62 -13.02
N LYS A 50 -3.07 -10.03 -13.32
CA LYS A 50 -4.15 -10.02 -12.33
C LYS A 50 -3.79 -10.90 -11.13
N GLY A 51 -4.31 -10.55 -9.97
CA GLY A 51 -3.98 -11.15 -8.68
C GLY A 51 -2.80 -10.47 -7.98
N THR A 52 -1.95 -9.73 -8.71
CA THR A 52 -0.90 -8.91 -8.12
C THR A 52 -1.49 -7.78 -7.26
N ILE A 53 -0.81 -7.43 -6.17
CA ILE A 53 -1.17 -6.28 -5.33
C ILE A 53 -0.86 -4.97 -6.03
N ILE A 54 -1.75 -3.98 -5.88
CA ILE A 54 -1.48 -2.58 -6.19
C ILE A 54 -1.73 -1.78 -4.91
N ILE A 55 -0.70 -1.04 -4.49
CA ILE A 55 -0.74 -0.18 -3.32
C ILE A 55 -1.09 1.24 -3.75
N ASP A 56 -2.01 1.88 -3.02
CA ASP A 56 -2.16 3.33 -3.03
C ASP A 56 -1.25 3.94 -1.95
N ASP A 57 -0.46 4.94 -2.33
CA ASP A 57 0.36 5.71 -1.41
C ASP A 57 -0.41 6.93 -0.92
N ILE A 58 -0.83 6.88 0.35
CA ILE A 58 -1.61 7.95 0.97
C ILE A 58 -0.71 8.65 1.97
N GLU A 59 -0.26 9.85 1.60
CA GLU A 59 0.61 10.66 2.44
C GLU A 59 -0.06 11.01 3.77
N SER A 60 0.72 11.03 4.86
CA SER A 60 0.17 11.24 6.22
C SER A 60 -0.53 12.60 6.39
N ASN A 61 -0.19 13.58 5.56
CA ASN A 61 -0.79 14.91 5.55
C ASN A 61 -1.95 15.04 4.56
N SER A 62 -2.25 14.01 3.76
CA SER A 62 -3.38 14.03 2.83
C SER A 62 -4.70 14.12 3.59
N ALA A 63 -5.59 14.99 3.11
CA ALA A 63 -6.99 14.86 3.44
C ALA A 63 -7.51 13.62 2.72
N VAL A 64 -7.99 12.63 3.47
CA VAL A 64 -8.58 11.40 2.93
C VAL A 64 -9.93 11.10 3.57
N ASP A 65 -10.89 10.62 2.78
CA ASP A 65 -12.20 10.23 3.27
C ASP A 65 -12.59 8.79 2.90
N ALA A 66 -13.67 8.29 3.53
CA ALA A 66 -14.16 6.94 3.30
C ALA A 66 -14.61 6.70 1.85
N GLY A 67 -15.05 7.75 1.15
CA GLY A 67 -15.48 7.64 -0.23
C GLY A 67 -14.30 7.32 -1.15
N PHE A 68 -13.18 8.00 -0.97
CA PHE A 68 -11.95 7.74 -1.72
C PHE A 68 -11.47 6.30 -1.55
N ILE A 69 -11.38 5.83 -0.29
CA ILE A 69 -10.96 4.45 0.02
C ILE A 69 -11.89 3.43 -0.66
N GLU A 70 -13.20 3.66 -0.63
CA GLU A 70 -14.19 2.81 -1.31
C GLU A 70 -14.04 2.84 -2.84
N GLY A 71 -13.77 4.00 -3.42
CA GLY A 71 -13.55 4.19 -4.86
C GLY A 71 -12.31 3.46 -5.36
N TRP A 72 -11.19 3.59 -4.64
CA TRP A 72 -9.96 2.85 -4.90
C TRP A 72 -10.19 1.34 -4.81
N TYR A 73 -10.71 0.89 -3.66
CA TYR A 73 -10.95 -0.53 -3.40
C TYR A 73 -11.81 -1.17 -4.48
N THR A 74 -12.98 -0.57 -4.77
CA THR A 74 -13.95 -1.13 -5.71
C THR A 74 -13.35 -1.24 -7.11
N THR A 75 -12.59 -0.24 -7.54
CA THR A 75 -12.04 -0.20 -8.90
C THR A 75 -10.90 -1.22 -9.08
N ILE A 76 -9.94 -1.26 -8.14
CA ILE A 76 -8.80 -2.19 -8.19
C ILE A 76 -9.27 -3.64 -8.06
N SER A 77 -10.14 -3.94 -7.09
CA SER A 77 -10.65 -5.29 -6.87
C SER A 77 -11.48 -5.81 -8.05
N ASN A 78 -12.36 -4.98 -8.64
CA ASN A 78 -13.13 -5.35 -9.82
C ASN A 78 -12.27 -5.61 -11.06
N ALA A 79 -11.12 -4.95 -11.17
CA ALA A 79 -10.15 -5.22 -12.23
C ALA A 79 -9.40 -6.56 -12.03
N GLY A 80 -9.52 -7.17 -10.83
CA GLY A 80 -8.95 -8.46 -10.49
C GLY A 80 -7.57 -8.39 -9.85
N TYR A 81 -7.19 -7.26 -9.27
CA TYR A 81 -5.94 -7.09 -8.51
C TYR A 81 -6.21 -7.15 -7.00
N ALA A 82 -5.18 -7.49 -6.23
CA ALA A 82 -5.25 -7.34 -4.78
C ALA A 82 -5.10 -5.86 -4.41
N VAL A 83 -5.87 -5.41 -3.42
CA VAL A 83 -5.90 -4.01 -2.99
C VAL A 83 -4.96 -3.83 -1.80
N GLY A 84 -4.17 -2.76 -1.78
CA GLY A 84 -3.55 -2.32 -0.54
C GLY A 84 -3.33 -0.82 -0.46
N TYR A 85 -2.86 -0.41 0.71
CA TYR A 85 -2.66 0.98 1.12
C TYR A 85 -1.33 1.09 1.88
N TYR A 86 -0.56 2.14 1.63
CA TYR A 86 0.63 2.48 2.38
C TYR A 86 0.33 3.60 3.37
N GLU A 87 0.48 3.35 4.68
CA GLU A 87 0.15 4.36 5.70
C GLU A 87 0.66 4.03 7.11
N ASN A 88 0.65 5.03 8.00
CA ASN A 88 0.90 4.90 9.44
C ASN A 88 -0.34 4.41 10.22
N PRO A 89 -0.38 3.15 10.70
CA PRO A 89 -1.57 2.54 11.31
C PRO A 89 -1.98 3.08 12.68
N TYR A 90 -1.25 4.03 13.27
CA TYR A 90 -1.60 4.51 14.60
C TYR A 90 -2.75 5.51 14.56
N ALA A 91 -3.73 5.34 15.45
CA ALA A 91 -4.86 6.25 15.55
C ALA A 91 -4.38 7.70 15.78
N GLY A 92 -4.82 8.62 14.91
CA GLY A 92 -4.44 10.04 14.98
C GLY A 92 -3.12 10.39 14.27
N SER A 93 -2.44 9.44 13.64
CA SER A 93 -1.27 9.71 12.77
C SER A 93 -1.66 10.50 11.51
N SER A 94 -2.86 10.25 10.98
CA SER A 94 -3.38 10.82 9.74
C SER A 94 -4.91 10.72 9.69
N HIS A 95 -5.50 11.28 8.62
CA HIS A 95 -6.93 11.11 8.32
C HIS A 95 -7.30 9.68 7.88
N PHE A 96 -6.32 8.91 7.38
CA PHE A 96 -6.54 7.59 6.77
C PHE A 96 -7.20 6.60 7.71
N ASN A 97 -6.72 6.47 8.94
CA ASN A 97 -7.27 5.51 9.91
C ASN A 97 -8.79 5.67 10.10
N SER A 98 -9.24 6.91 10.26
CA SER A 98 -10.68 7.21 10.43
C SER A 98 -11.48 6.99 9.15
N ALA A 99 -10.94 7.37 8.00
CA ALA A 99 -11.53 7.14 6.70
C ALA A 99 -11.66 5.64 6.40
N PHE A 100 -10.61 4.86 6.68
CA PHE A 100 -10.56 3.43 6.46
C PHE A 100 -11.60 2.71 7.32
N CYS A 101 -11.66 3.01 8.61
CA CYS A 101 -12.66 2.41 9.49
C CYS A 101 -14.10 2.80 9.11
N ALA A 102 -14.33 4.04 8.66
CA ALA A 102 -15.63 4.44 8.15
C ALA A 102 -16.00 3.73 6.84
N ALA A 103 -15.02 3.49 5.95
CA ALA A 103 -15.21 2.73 4.72
C ALA A 103 -15.52 1.25 5.01
N VAL A 104 -14.76 0.61 5.91
CA VAL A 104 -15.02 -0.76 6.41
C VAL A 104 -16.43 -0.87 7.00
N GLY A 105 -16.86 0.13 7.78
CA GLY A 105 -18.21 0.16 8.35
C GLY A 105 -19.33 0.12 7.31
N LYS A 106 -19.06 0.57 6.07
CA LYS A 106 -20.00 0.51 4.93
C LYS A 106 -19.80 -0.76 4.10
N ASN A 107 -18.54 -1.13 3.84
CA ASN A 107 -18.14 -2.29 3.06
C ASN A 107 -17.07 -3.07 3.83
N PRO A 108 -17.45 -4.11 4.61
CA PRO A 108 -16.51 -4.90 5.41
C PRO A 108 -15.40 -5.57 4.60
N ALA A 109 -15.61 -5.80 3.29
CA ALA A 109 -14.61 -6.43 2.44
C ALA A 109 -13.35 -5.56 2.23
N ILE A 110 -13.45 -4.23 2.45
CA ILE A 110 -12.32 -3.31 2.46
C ILE A 110 -11.30 -3.70 3.54
N GLY A 111 -11.75 -4.29 4.66
CA GLY A 111 -10.88 -4.79 5.71
C GLY A 111 -9.94 -5.91 5.28
N ASN A 112 -10.21 -6.57 4.14
CA ASN A 112 -9.33 -7.59 3.58
C ASN A 112 -8.20 -7.01 2.72
N SER A 113 -8.13 -5.68 2.56
CA SER A 113 -7.04 -5.02 1.85
C SER A 113 -5.73 -5.18 2.63
N ILE A 114 -4.62 -5.26 1.91
CA ILE A 114 -3.29 -5.39 2.52
C ILE A 114 -2.80 -4.01 2.96
N LEU A 115 -2.42 -3.88 4.22
CA LEU A 115 -1.70 -2.71 4.70
C LEU A 115 -0.18 -2.91 4.47
N HIS A 116 0.43 -1.91 3.84
CA HIS A 116 1.86 -1.65 3.88
C HIS A 116 2.11 -0.63 4.99
N SER A 117 2.42 -1.15 6.16
CA SER A 117 2.54 -0.34 7.38
C SER A 117 3.89 0.37 7.41
N THR A 118 3.90 1.63 7.81
CA THR A 118 5.12 2.41 8.08
C THR A 118 5.62 2.28 9.52
N GLU A 119 4.91 1.53 10.36
CA GLU A 119 5.21 1.46 11.80
C GLU A 119 5.26 0.03 12.35
N PRO A 120 6.13 -0.23 13.36
CA PRO A 120 7.09 0.72 13.93
C PRO A 120 8.28 1.01 12.99
N SER A 121 8.75 2.25 12.93
CA SER A 121 9.97 2.60 12.16
C SER A 121 11.23 2.42 13.03
N THR A 122 11.81 1.22 13.02
CA THR A 122 12.99 0.85 13.85
C THR A 122 14.33 1.26 13.26
N GLY A 123 14.36 1.69 12.00
CA GLY A 123 15.55 2.11 11.28
C GLY A 123 16.12 1.03 10.35
N ARG A 124 16.96 1.46 9.41
CA ARG A 124 17.54 0.59 8.38
C ARG A 124 18.56 -0.38 8.95
N THR A 125 18.49 -1.62 8.48
CA THR A 125 19.46 -2.67 8.79
C THR A 125 19.88 -3.42 7.53
N GLY A 126 20.97 -4.19 7.62
CA GLY A 126 21.28 -5.18 6.58
C GLY A 126 20.29 -6.34 6.64
N ARG A 127 20.12 -7.09 5.54
CA ARG A 127 19.16 -8.20 5.46
C ARG A 127 19.32 -9.25 6.57
N SER A 128 20.56 -9.53 7.01
CA SER A 128 20.83 -10.48 8.11
C SER A 128 20.39 -9.97 9.48
N ASP A 129 20.26 -8.65 9.62
CA ASP A 129 19.95 -7.94 10.86
C ASP A 129 18.54 -7.32 10.79
N ALA A 130 17.69 -7.79 9.87
CA ALA A 130 16.30 -7.37 9.78
C ALA A 130 15.55 -7.75 11.08
N PRO A 131 14.68 -6.86 11.59
CA PRO A 131 13.86 -7.18 12.75
C PRO A 131 12.90 -8.33 12.41
N SER A 132 12.44 -9.07 13.41
CA SER A 132 11.34 -10.02 13.19
C SER A 132 10.08 -9.29 12.77
N PHE A 133 9.39 -9.78 11.73
CA PHE A 133 8.14 -9.21 11.21
C PHE A 133 7.12 -8.93 12.33
N ALA A 134 6.92 -7.64 12.66
CA ALA A 134 6.00 -7.20 13.70
C ALA A 134 5.42 -5.79 13.41
N PRO A 135 4.84 -5.54 12.22
CA PRO A 135 4.20 -4.27 11.94
C PRO A 135 2.96 -4.03 12.82
N ALA A 136 2.67 -2.76 13.06
CA ALA A 136 1.38 -2.33 13.54
C ALA A 136 0.33 -2.43 12.42
N GLY A 137 -0.93 -2.66 12.81
CA GLY A 137 -2.10 -2.68 11.93
C GLY A 137 -3.19 -1.73 12.42
N ILE A 138 -4.20 -1.48 11.59
CA ILE A 138 -5.26 -0.51 11.89
C ILE A 138 -6.32 -1.15 12.79
N SER A 139 -6.66 -0.47 13.87
CA SER A 139 -7.74 -0.88 14.78
C SER A 139 -9.02 -0.10 14.49
N CYS A 140 -10.08 -0.80 14.09
CA CYS A 140 -11.41 -0.24 13.92
C CYS A 140 -12.32 -0.78 15.03
N GLY A 141 -12.86 0.12 15.87
CA GLY A 141 -13.76 -0.28 16.96
C GLY A 141 -13.13 -1.20 18.01
N GLY A 142 -11.80 -1.16 18.18
CA GLY A 142 -11.06 -2.00 19.13
C GLY A 142 -10.60 -3.35 18.58
N HIS A 143 -10.85 -3.64 17.30
CA HIS A 143 -10.40 -4.85 16.63
C HIS A 143 -9.43 -4.50 15.50
N THR A 144 -8.37 -5.30 15.35
CA THR A 144 -7.48 -5.18 14.19
C THR A 144 -8.25 -5.54 12.91
N THR A 145 -8.35 -4.59 12.00
CA THR A 145 -9.03 -4.75 10.71
C THR A 145 -8.08 -4.52 9.54
N GLY A 146 -7.21 -3.50 9.61
CA GLY A 146 -6.17 -3.30 8.60
C GLY A 146 -4.95 -4.13 8.94
N HIS A 147 -4.90 -5.36 8.42
CA HIS A 147 -3.79 -6.27 8.68
C HIS A 147 -2.57 -5.90 7.82
N ALA A 148 -1.42 -5.70 8.46
CA ALA A 148 -0.17 -5.41 7.78
C ALA A 148 0.51 -6.70 7.29
N PHE A 149 0.69 -6.80 5.98
CA PHE A 149 1.45 -7.89 5.34
C PHE A 149 2.76 -7.40 4.75
N ILE A 150 2.94 -6.08 4.65
CA ILE A 150 4.17 -5.41 4.25
C ILE A 150 4.48 -4.39 5.35
N TRP A 151 5.76 -4.24 5.68
CA TRP A 151 6.22 -3.37 6.75
C TRP A 151 7.46 -2.61 6.31
N GLN A 152 7.34 -1.29 6.15
CA GLN A 152 8.48 -0.40 6.03
C GLN A 152 9.02 -0.11 7.42
N TYR A 153 10.12 -0.76 7.79
CA TYR A 153 10.70 -0.59 9.13
C TYR A 153 11.87 0.39 9.17
N GLY A 154 12.36 0.86 8.01
CA GLY A 154 13.48 1.79 7.96
C GLY A 154 13.53 2.67 6.72
N LEU A 155 13.44 3.98 6.93
CA LEU A 155 13.59 5.00 5.88
C LEU A 155 15.05 5.31 5.55
N ALA A 156 15.31 5.73 4.31
CA ALA A 156 16.63 6.07 3.80
C ALA A 156 17.31 7.21 4.57
N ASN A 157 16.56 8.23 4.99
CA ASN A 157 16.96 9.38 5.83
C ASN A 157 18.39 9.91 5.54
N GLY A 158 18.66 10.29 4.29
CA GLY A 158 19.94 10.93 3.91
C GLY A 158 21.12 9.98 3.69
N SER A 159 20.86 8.67 3.57
CA SER A 159 21.88 7.68 3.20
C SER A 159 22.41 7.85 1.76
N SER A 160 23.64 7.39 1.53
CA SER A 160 24.28 7.38 0.21
C SER A 160 23.56 6.49 -0.81
N VAL A 161 22.86 5.46 -0.33
CA VAL A 161 21.93 4.65 -1.13
C VAL A 161 20.52 4.99 -0.68
N ASN A 162 19.80 5.71 -1.54
CA ASN A 162 18.46 6.22 -1.30
C ASN A 162 17.41 5.14 -1.54
N ILE A 163 17.39 4.14 -0.65
CA ILE A 163 16.38 3.08 -0.59
C ILE A 163 15.88 2.95 0.85
N ASP A 164 14.58 2.72 0.98
CA ASP A 164 13.97 2.27 2.22
C ASP A 164 14.14 0.75 2.35
N ILE A 165 13.84 0.22 3.54
CA ILE A 165 13.91 -1.21 3.82
C ILE A 165 12.58 -1.69 4.37
N ASP A 166 12.09 -2.76 3.74
CA ASP A 166 10.82 -3.37 4.02
C ASP A 166 10.98 -4.87 4.33
N GLU A 167 10.04 -5.39 5.12
CA GLU A 167 9.73 -6.82 5.13
C GLU A 167 8.34 -7.06 4.54
N ALA A 168 8.14 -8.22 3.91
CA ALA A 168 6.85 -8.65 3.41
C ALA A 168 6.63 -10.13 3.71
N LEU A 169 5.40 -10.49 4.09
CA LEU A 169 5.01 -11.88 4.23
C LEU A 169 5.03 -12.57 2.86
N SER A 170 5.39 -13.86 2.84
CA SER A 170 5.46 -14.63 1.58
C SER A 170 4.12 -14.79 0.86
N SER A 171 3.01 -14.51 1.55
CA SER A 171 1.65 -14.52 1.00
C SER A 171 1.29 -13.27 0.21
N VAL A 172 2.10 -12.20 0.26
CA VAL A 172 1.85 -10.99 -0.52
C VAL A 172 2.03 -11.32 -2.00
N PRO A 173 1.04 -11.05 -2.87
CA PRO A 173 1.11 -11.34 -4.29
C PRO A 173 1.90 -10.24 -5.02
N LEU A 174 3.21 -10.20 -4.81
CA LEU A 174 4.13 -9.34 -5.54
C LEU A 174 4.24 -9.77 -7.02
N TRP A 175 4.57 -8.83 -7.90
CA TRP A 175 4.83 -9.08 -9.32
C TRP A 175 6.15 -9.82 -9.53
#